data_AF-A0A3L6LEQ2-F1
#
_entry.id   AF-A0A3L6LEQ2-F1
#
_cell.length_a   1.000
_cell.length_b   1.000
_cell.length_c   1.000
_cell.angle_alpha   90.00
_cell.angle_beta   90.00
_cell.angle_gamma   90.00
#
_symmetry.space_group_name_H-M   'P 1'
#
loop_
_entity.id
_entity.type
_entity.pdbx_description
1 polymer ?
#
loop_
_entity_poly.entity_id
_entity_poly.type
_entity_poly.pdbx_seq_one_letter_code
_entity_poly.pdbx_strand_id
1 'polypeptide(L)'
;MSLAPPEWQKQFVDSRGDEIAWESEANKLKTSQPQWADKWQLWSKAKQDIKDTGKYGQLLKENKFIGLTDEERRIAAQMHQSRLAKTAHMASKIAGFKTKLKTATKEAVDKLINDAVFGAENGQGEIQKGATGDAAGRSAGACNTDGAIKGRETIDYALMCLCLGRGGGETPKPCDEEATASVDWAGLAGSAKTGYNAVRQLCPKAHAAPVEAAEIRQALADLRRKIKLNANVGYLRFYAATGCNGSSGNGICINYNNKITNTKNDYDKLHFVVKMTDAANLLEQETAAKQAADLWTTKLEGEAKEAWLTP
;
A
#
# COMPACT_ATOMS: atom_id res chain seq x y z
N MET A 1 -16.76 -31.29 14.98
CA MET A 1 -16.71 -31.60 16.43
C MET A 1 -17.94 -32.37 16.88
N SER A 2 -19.16 -31.92 16.58
CA SER A 2 -20.41 -32.61 16.96
C SER A 2 -20.53 -34.07 16.47
N LEU A 3 -20.04 -34.34 15.25
CA LEU A 3 -20.02 -35.67 14.64
C LEU A 3 -18.89 -36.58 15.16
N ALA A 4 -17.97 -36.07 15.98
CA ALA A 4 -16.87 -36.88 16.48
C ALA A 4 -17.34 -37.82 17.60
N PRO A 5 -16.68 -38.98 17.81
CA PRO A 5 -17.03 -39.90 18.89
C PRO A 5 -17.02 -39.21 20.27
N PRO A 6 -17.89 -39.60 21.21
CA PRO A 6 -17.95 -38.99 22.55
C PRO A 6 -16.60 -38.97 23.27
N GLU A 7 -15.82 -40.05 23.15
CA GLU A 7 -14.49 -40.15 23.76
C GLU A 7 -13.48 -39.14 23.19
N TRP A 8 -13.62 -38.77 21.92
CA TRP A 8 -12.83 -37.68 21.33
C TRP A 8 -13.28 -36.31 21.83
N GLN A 9 -14.59 -36.07 21.91
CA GLN A 9 -15.12 -34.79 22.39
C GLN A 9 -14.73 -34.49 23.85
N LYS A 10 -14.67 -35.52 24.70
CA LYS A 10 -14.26 -35.41 26.11
C LYS A 10 -12.81 -34.96 26.30
N GLN A 11 -11.95 -35.07 25.27
CA GLN A 11 -10.55 -34.63 25.38
C GLN A 11 -10.41 -33.11 25.53
N PHE A 12 -11.44 -32.34 25.14
CA PHE A 12 -11.38 -30.89 25.03
C PHE A 12 -12.08 -30.13 26.15
N VAL A 13 -12.74 -30.85 27.07
CA VAL A 13 -13.51 -30.24 28.16
C VAL A 13 -13.29 -30.98 29.48
N ASP A 14 -13.24 -30.22 30.58
CA ASP A 14 -13.17 -30.79 31.92
C ASP A 14 -14.53 -31.35 32.39
N SER A 15 -14.58 -31.87 33.62
CA SER A 15 -15.81 -32.40 34.23
C SER A 15 -16.92 -31.36 34.43
N ARG A 16 -16.57 -30.07 34.46
CA ARG A 16 -17.52 -28.94 34.53
C ARG A 16 -17.94 -28.46 33.14
N GLY A 17 -17.32 -29.02 32.09
CA GLY A 17 -17.53 -28.64 30.70
C GLY A 17 -16.67 -27.45 30.25
N ASP A 18 -15.73 -26.98 31.06
CA ASP A 18 -14.85 -25.88 30.73
C ASP A 18 -13.76 -26.31 29.76
N GLU A 19 -13.25 -25.39 28.96
CA GLU A 19 -12.24 -25.69 27.92
C GLU A 19 -10.92 -26.17 28.52
N ILE A 20 -10.39 -27.28 28.00
CA ILE A 20 -9.02 -27.72 28.30
C ILE A 20 -8.07 -27.06 27.30
N ALA A 21 -7.28 -26.09 27.77
CA ALA A 21 -6.22 -25.47 26.97
C ALA A 21 -5.07 -26.46 26.65
N TRP A 22 -4.33 -26.20 25.58
CA TRP A 22 -3.22 -27.06 25.14
C TRP A 22 -2.18 -27.30 26.24
N GLU A 23 -1.76 -26.23 26.92
CA GLU A 23 -0.72 -26.27 27.96
C GLU A 23 -1.20 -26.88 29.29
N SER A 24 -2.51 -27.11 29.46
CA SER A 24 -3.08 -27.65 30.68
C SER A 24 -2.46 -29.00 31.07
N GLU A 25 -2.28 -29.25 32.37
CA GLU A 25 -1.89 -30.57 32.88
C GLU A 25 -2.98 -31.63 32.64
N ALA A 26 -4.24 -31.19 32.51
CA ALA A 26 -5.35 -32.08 32.17
C ALA A 26 -5.27 -32.59 30.73
N ASN A 27 -4.53 -31.91 29.84
CA ASN A 27 -4.30 -32.37 28.47
C ASN A 27 -3.20 -33.44 28.43
N LYS A 28 -3.61 -34.72 28.55
CA LYS A 28 -2.69 -35.86 28.46
C LYS A 28 -2.12 -36.10 27.07
N LEU A 29 -2.67 -35.47 26.03
CA LEU A 29 -2.26 -35.63 24.64
C LEU A 29 -1.13 -34.67 24.24
N LYS A 30 -0.79 -33.67 25.06
CA LYS A 30 0.28 -32.71 24.74
C LYS A 30 1.65 -33.37 24.54
N THR A 31 1.95 -34.40 25.33
CA THR A 31 3.23 -35.13 25.28
C THR A 31 3.24 -36.21 24.20
N SER A 32 2.12 -36.91 23.99
CA SER A 32 2.03 -38.04 23.06
C SER A 32 1.67 -37.64 21.62
N GLN A 33 1.07 -36.46 21.44
CA GLN A 33 0.64 -35.94 20.14
C GLN A 33 1.04 -34.45 19.97
N PRO A 34 2.32 -34.09 20.14
CA PRO A 34 2.76 -32.69 20.13
C PRO A 34 2.39 -31.92 18.84
N GLN A 35 2.25 -32.62 17.71
CA GLN A 35 1.83 -32.06 16.43
C GLN A 35 0.39 -31.52 16.41
N TRP A 36 -0.40 -31.77 17.46
CA TRP A 36 -1.76 -31.27 17.58
C TRP A 36 -1.86 -29.87 18.20
N ALA A 37 -0.75 -29.30 18.69
CA ALA A 37 -0.72 -27.98 19.31
C ALA A 37 -1.49 -26.92 18.50
N ASP A 38 -1.17 -26.79 17.20
CA ASP A 38 -1.76 -25.81 16.29
C ASP A 38 -3.27 -26.00 16.07
N LYS A 39 -3.76 -27.23 16.21
CA LYS A 39 -5.16 -27.60 15.97
C LYS A 39 -5.99 -27.62 17.25
N TRP A 40 -5.34 -27.78 18.40
CA TRP A 40 -6.00 -27.99 19.68
C TRP A 40 -6.96 -26.85 20.01
N GLN A 41 -6.49 -25.61 19.89
CA GLN A 41 -7.31 -24.42 20.15
C GLN A 41 -8.54 -24.34 19.24
N LEU A 42 -8.42 -24.76 17.98
CA LEU A 42 -9.56 -24.81 17.05
C LEU A 42 -10.58 -25.88 17.47
N TRP A 43 -10.11 -27.06 17.88
CA TRP A 43 -10.97 -28.15 18.31
C TRP A 43 -11.64 -27.85 19.65
N SER A 44 -10.90 -27.32 20.61
CA SER A 44 -11.40 -26.97 21.94
C SER A 44 -12.45 -25.86 21.85
N LYS A 45 -12.19 -24.80 21.07
CA LYS A 45 -13.18 -23.79 20.74
C LYS A 45 -14.39 -24.38 20.04
N ALA A 46 -14.20 -25.22 19.02
CA ALA A 46 -15.32 -25.88 18.35
C ALA A 46 -16.16 -26.74 19.30
N LYS A 47 -15.57 -27.34 20.34
CA LYS A 47 -16.31 -28.08 21.36
C LYS A 47 -17.12 -27.16 22.28
N GLN A 48 -16.57 -26.00 22.65
CA GLN A 48 -17.29 -24.97 23.38
C GLN A 48 -18.46 -24.40 22.57
N ASP A 49 -18.22 -24.11 21.29
CA ASP A 49 -19.19 -23.48 20.38
C ASP A 49 -20.43 -24.37 20.16
N ILE A 50 -20.28 -25.69 20.12
CA ILE A 50 -21.39 -26.64 19.93
C ILE A 50 -22.21 -26.92 21.20
N LYS A 51 -21.92 -26.26 22.32
CA LYS A 51 -22.77 -26.33 23.51
C LYS A 51 -24.17 -25.80 23.18
N ASP A 52 -25.17 -26.41 23.80
CA ASP A 52 -26.58 -26.24 23.48
C ASP A 52 -27.14 -24.81 23.71
N THR A 53 -26.38 -23.95 24.39
CA THR A 53 -26.76 -22.58 24.75
C THR A 53 -26.36 -21.54 23.71
N GLY A 54 -25.62 -21.91 22.67
CA GLY A 54 -25.08 -20.99 21.66
C GLY A 54 -25.64 -21.17 20.25
N LYS A 55 -25.31 -20.22 19.37
CA LYS A 55 -25.70 -20.22 17.94
C LYS A 55 -25.44 -21.55 17.24
N TYR A 56 -24.27 -22.15 17.45
CA TYR A 56 -23.93 -23.41 16.78
C TYR A 56 -24.65 -24.62 17.38
N GLY A 57 -24.95 -24.62 18.69
CA GLY A 57 -25.83 -25.61 19.30
C GLY A 57 -27.23 -25.59 18.68
N GLN A 58 -27.79 -24.39 18.49
CA GLN A 58 -29.07 -24.21 17.78
C GLN A 58 -29.00 -24.70 16.32
N LEU A 59 -27.96 -24.33 15.57
CA LEU A 59 -27.77 -24.79 14.19
C LEU A 59 -27.67 -26.31 14.09
N LEU A 60 -27.00 -26.98 15.04
CA LEU A 60 -26.93 -28.44 15.06
C LEU A 60 -28.32 -29.07 15.25
N LYS A 61 -29.18 -28.49 16.08
CA LYS A 61 -30.57 -28.93 16.27
C LYS A 61 -31.39 -28.72 15.00
N GLU A 62 -31.38 -27.50 14.48
CA GLU A 62 -32.15 -27.10 13.28
C GLU A 62 -31.80 -27.96 12.06
N ASN A 63 -30.53 -28.31 11.93
CA ASN A 63 -30.02 -29.11 10.81
C ASN A 63 -29.89 -30.60 11.13
N LYS A 64 -30.55 -31.11 12.19
CA LYS A 64 -30.66 -32.55 12.51
C LYS A 64 -29.34 -33.29 12.77
N PHE A 65 -28.31 -32.60 13.23
CA PHE A 65 -27.05 -33.21 13.71
C PHE A 65 -27.17 -33.81 15.12
N ILE A 66 -28.26 -33.52 15.83
CA ILE A 66 -28.56 -34.05 17.17
C ILE A 66 -29.44 -35.29 17.03
N GLY A 67 -29.11 -36.36 17.76
CA GLY A 67 -29.88 -37.61 17.79
C GLY A 67 -29.47 -38.65 16.75
N LEU A 68 -28.44 -38.36 15.93
CA LEU A 68 -27.86 -39.33 15.00
C LEU A 68 -27.34 -40.57 15.73
N THR A 69 -27.58 -41.74 15.14
CA THR A 69 -26.96 -43.01 15.53
C THR A 69 -25.46 -42.98 15.26
N ASP A 70 -24.72 -43.95 15.81
CA ASP A 70 -23.26 -44.02 15.61
C ASP A 70 -22.88 -44.23 14.15
N GLU A 71 -23.66 -45.01 13.40
CA GLU A 71 -23.41 -45.24 11.97
C GLU A 71 -23.72 -44.00 11.13
N GLU A 72 -24.84 -43.31 11.40
CA GLU A 72 -25.16 -42.03 10.75
C GLU A 72 -24.09 -40.98 11.03
N ARG A 73 -23.63 -40.84 12.28
CA ARG A 73 -22.52 -39.94 12.63
C ARG A 73 -21.26 -40.25 11.85
N ARG A 74 -20.93 -41.54 11.69
CA ARG A 74 -19.74 -41.99 10.95
C ARG A 74 -19.84 -41.63 9.46
N ILE A 75 -20.99 -41.89 8.84
CA ILE A 75 -21.24 -41.55 7.42
C ILE A 75 -21.18 -40.03 7.22
N ALA A 76 -21.88 -39.26 8.06
CA ALA A 76 -21.84 -37.81 8.03
C ALA A 76 -20.42 -37.27 8.17
N ALA A 77 -19.66 -37.78 9.15
CA ALA A 77 -18.26 -37.39 9.34
C ALA A 77 -17.42 -37.65 8.08
N GLN A 78 -17.62 -38.78 7.40
CA GLN A 78 -16.94 -39.11 6.14
C GLN A 78 -17.32 -38.13 5.01
N MET A 79 -18.60 -37.77 4.88
CA MET A 79 -19.05 -36.78 3.90
C MET A 79 -18.40 -35.41 4.12
N HIS A 80 -18.17 -35.04 5.38
CA HIS A 80 -17.51 -33.78 5.75
C HIS A 80 -15.99 -33.79 5.61
N GLN A 81 -15.31 -34.93 5.50
CA GLN A 81 -13.84 -34.97 5.41
C GLN A 81 -13.31 -34.20 4.19
N SER A 82 -13.92 -34.39 3.02
CA SER A 82 -13.52 -33.68 1.80
C SER A 82 -13.74 -32.16 1.92
N ARG A 83 -14.83 -31.75 2.58
CA ARG A 83 -15.16 -30.34 2.86
C ARG A 83 -14.17 -29.73 3.86
N LEU A 84 -13.78 -30.48 4.89
CA LEU A 84 -12.77 -30.05 5.85
C LEU A 84 -11.40 -29.82 5.17
N ALA A 85 -10.98 -30.70 4.27
CA ALA A 85 -9.74 -30.50 3.50
C ALA A 85 -9.81 -29.25 2.60
N LYS A 86 -10.93 -29.05 1.89
CA LYS A 86 -11.17 -27.85 1.06
C LYS A 86 -11.14 -26.57 1.90
N THR A 87 -11.90 -26.53 2.99
CA THR A 87 -11.99 -25.35 3.86
C THR A 87 -10.68 -25.03 4.57
N ALA A 88 -9.86 -26.04 4.93
CA ALA A 88 -8.51 -25.82 5.45
C ALA A 88 -7.61 -25.13 4.41
N HIS A 89 -7.68 -25.55 3.14
CA HIS A 89 -6.97 -24.87 2.05
C HIS A 89 -7.44 -23.41 1.87
N MET A 90 -8.77 -23.18 1.89
CA MET A 90 -9.34 -21.83 1.79
C MET A 90 -8.89 -20.94 2.95
N ALA A 91 -8.92 -21.44 4.18
CA ALA A 91 -8.45 -20.70 5.36
C ALA A 91 -6.96 -20.33 5.25
N SER A 92 -6.12 -21.24 4.73
CA SER A 92 -4.72 -20.97 4.44
C SER A 92 -4.54 -19.86 3.39
N LYS A 93 -5.33 -19.88 2.30
CA LYS A 93 -5.34 -18.80 1.29
C LYS A 93 -5.73 -17.45 1.89
N ILE A 94 -6.81 -17.40 2.67
CA ILE A 94 -7.25 -16.18 3.37
C ILE A 94 -6.15 -15.64 4.28
N ALA A 95 -5.51 -16.50 5.08
CA ALA A 95 -4.40 -16.11 5.94
C ALA A 95 -3.22 -15.53 5.14
N GLY A 96 -2.86 -16.15 4.01
CA GLY A 96 -1.83 -15.65 3.11
C GLY A 96 -2.12 -14.26 2.55
N PHE A 97 -3.37 -13.99 2.13
CA PHE A 97 -3.77 -12.66 1.67
C PHE A 97 -3.81 -11.64 2.80
N LYS A 98 -4.28 -12.01 4.00
CA LYS A 98 -4.21 -11.15 5.20
C LYS A 98 -2.78 -10.78 5.57
N THR A 99 -1.82 -11.68 5.41
CA THR A 99 -0.40 -11.37 5.61
C THR A 99 0.12 -10.35 4.59
N LYS A 100 -0.26 -10.47 3.30
CA LYS A 100 0.09 -9.47 2.28
C LYS A 100 -0.50 -8.08 2.58
N LEU A 101 -1.72 -8.03 3.13
CA LEU A 101 -2.36 -6.78 3.54
C LEU A 101 -1.63 -6.11 4.72
N LYS A 102 -0.94 -6.87 5.57
CA LYS A 102 -0.11 -6.30 6.65
C LYS A 102 1.15 -5.59 6.14
N THR A 103 1.62 -5.92 4.94
CA THR A 103 2.81 -5.28 4.35
C THR A 103 2.45 -4.11 3.43
N ALA A 104 1.34 -4.19 2.71
CA ALA A 104 0.84 -3.12 1.85
C ALA A 104 -0.05 -2.15 2.65
N THR A 105 0.54 -1.46 3.64
CA THR A 105 -0.20 -0.55 4.53
C THR A 105 -0.26 0.87 3.98
N LYS A 106 -1.23 1.65 4.46
CA LYS A 106 -1.29 3.10 4.20
C LYS A 106 0.03 3.80 4.55
N GLU A 107 0.63 3.46 5.69
CA GLU A 107 1.89 4.06 6.13
C GLU A 107 3.04 3.76 5.16
N ALA A 108 3.12 2.55 4.61
CA ALA A 108 4.14 2.20 3.62
C ALA A 108 3.96 3.00 2.32
N VAL A 109 2.72 3.18 1.86
CA VAL A 109 2.40 4.03 0.69
C VAL A 109 2.73 5.49 0.97
N ASP A 110 2.33 6.02 2.13
CA ASP A 110 2.60 7.41 2.53
C ASP A 110 4.11 7.70 2.53
N LYS A 111 4.93 6.78 3.06
CA LYS A 111 6.40 6.92 3.08
C LYS A 111 7.00 7.00 1.69
N LEU A 112 6.52 6.18 0.75
CA LEU A 112 6.99 6.20 -0.63
C LEU A 112 6.60 7.51 -1.34
N ILE A 113 5.36 7.96 -1.15
CA ILE A 113 4.91 9.25 -1.71
C ILE A 113 5.71 10.41 -1.09
N ASN A 114 5.94 10.39 0.22
CA ASN A 114 6.73 11.42 0.89
C ASN A 114 8.18 11.43 0.39
N ASP A 115 8.78 10.27 0.15
CA ASP A 115 10.13 10.17 -0.42
C ASP A 115 10.18 10.65 -1.88
N ALA A 116 9.14 10.38 -2.66
CA ALA A 116 9.03 10.94 -4.01
C ALA A 116 8.94 12.49 -3.99
N VAL A 117 8.15 13.03 -3.05
CA VAL A 117 7.88 14.46 -2.99
C VAL A 117 9.05 15.25 -2.40
N PHE A 118 9.63 14.76 -1.30
CA PHE A 118 10.59 15.51 -0.50
C PHE A 118 11.98 14.85 -0.39
N GLY A 119 12.15 13.62 -0.92
CA GLY A 119 13.42 12.89 -0.81
C GLY A 119 13.70 12.29 0.56
N ALA A 120 12.67 12.17 1.41
CA ALA A 120 12.74 11.54 2.73
C ALA A 120 11.47 10.73 3.00
N GLU A 121 11.58 9.55 3.63
CA GLU A 121 10.42 8.70 3.94
C GLU A 121 9.44 9.37 4.91
N ASN A 122 9.94 10.23 5.79
CA ASN A 122 9.10 10.94 6.77
C ASN A 122 9.51 12.40 6.86
N GLY A 123 8.53 13.24 7.20
CA GLY A 123 8.74 14.65 7.44
C GLY A 123 9.13 15.40 6.16
N GLN A 124 9.92 16.44 6.38
CA GLN A 124 10.05 17.55 5.46
C GLN A 124 11.52 17.62 5.01
N GLY A 125 11.77 17.25 3.74
CA GLY A 125 13.09 17.06 3.15
C GLY A 125 13.94 18.34 3.01
N GLU A 126 14.97 18.32 2.16
CA GLU A 126 15.97 19.40 2.09
C GLU A 126 15.36 20.78 1.80
N ILE A 127 14.36 20.86 0.91
CA ILE A 127 13.68 22.12 0.57
C ILE A 127 12.99 22.74 1.79
N GLN A 128 12.33 21.90 2.60
CA GLN A 128 11.55 22.36 3.75
C GLN A 128 12.41 22.77 4.95
N LYS A 129 13.68 22.36 4.99
CA LYS A 129 14.66 22.88 5.97
C LYS A 129 14.99 24.36 5.71
N GLY A 130 14.56 24.93 4.58
CA GLY A 130 14.74 26.35 4.27
C GLY A 130 16.22 26.73 4.24
N ALA A 131 16.61 27.73 5.04
CA ALA A 131 17.98 28.24 5.09
C ALA A 131 19.01 27.29 5.73
N THR A 132 18.60 26.14 6.28
CA THR A 132 19.51 25.09 6.80
C THR A 132 19.56 23.83 5.94
N GLY A 133 18.72 23.76 4.89
CA GLY A 133 18.74 22.65 3.93
C GLY A 133 19.93 22.71 2.97
N ASP A 134 19.99 21.81 1.99
CA ASP A 134 21.03 21.87 0.97
C ASP A 134 21.02 23.22 0.20
N ALA A 135 22.20 23.78 -0.08
CA ALA A 135 22.33 25.04 -0.78
C ALA A 135 21.84 24.97 -2.23
N ALA A 136 21.94 23.81 -2.87
CA ALA A 136 21.47 23.60 -4.24
C ALA A 136 19.96 23.85 -4.37
N GLY A 137 19.18 23.55 -3.32
CA GLY A 137 17.73 23.75 -3.28
C GLY A 137 17.30 25.23 -3.24
N ARG A 138 18.24 26.15 -3.01
CA ARG A 138 17.97 27.59 -2.83
C ARG A 138 18.22 28.41 -4.09
N SER A 139 18.52 27.75 -5.20
CA SER A 139 18.83 28.39 -6.49
C SER A 139 18.27 27.56 -7.64
N ALA A 140 18.17 28.13 -8.83
CA ALA A 140 17.79 27.40 -10.04
C ALA A 140 18.89 26.47 -10.58
N GLY A 141 20.08 26.45 -9.97
CA GLY A 141 21.25 25.75 -10.50
C GLY A 141 20.98 24.28 -10.76
N ALA A 142 20.37 23.58 -9.81
CA ALA A 142 20.09 22.15 -9.94
C ALA A 142 18.97 21.82 -10.94
N CYS A 143 18.19 22.80 -11.41
CA CYS A 143 17.29 22.61 -12.56
C CYS A 143 18.05 22.27 -13.85
N ASN A 144 19.35 22.57 -13.93
CA ASN A 144 20.23 22.19 -15.03
C ASN A 144 20.88 20.81 -14.86
N THR A 145 20.68 20.17 -13.71
CA THR A 145 21.27 18.87 -13.34
C THR A 145 20.18 17.94 -12.81
N ASP A 146 19.28 17.53 -13.70
CA ASP A 146 18.16 16.61 -13.46
C ASP A 146 17.11 17.09 -12.44
N GLY A 147 17.24 18.30 -11.88
CA GLY A 147 16.41 18.74 -10.77
C GLY A 147 16.75 17.99 -9.47
N ALA A 148 18.00 17.53 -9.33
CA ALA A 148 18.40 16.70 -8.21
C ALA A 148 18.99 17.50 -7.05
N ILE A 149 18.47 17.30 -5.83
CA ILE A 149 19.05 17.82 -4.59
C ILE A 149 19.63 16.64 -3.82
N LYS A 150 20.92 16.72 -3.47
CA LYS A 150 21.68 15.61 -2.84
C LYS A 150 21.51 14.27 -3.58
N GLY A 151 21.49 14.34 -4.92
CA GLY A 151 21.34 13.16 -5.79
C GLY A 151 19.93 12.57 -5.85
N ARG A 152 18.91 13.28 -5.37
CA ARG A 152 17.50 12.85 -5.46
C ARG A 152 16.69 13.85 -6.29
N GLU A 153 16.03 13.37 -7.35
CA GLU A 153 15.04 14.15 -8.09
C GLU A 153 13.70 14.10 -7.36
N THR A 154 13.34 15.19 -6.70
CA THR A 154 12.15 15.28 -5.86
C THR A 154 11.08 16.20 -6.49
N ILE A 155 9.81 15.90 -6.24
CA ILE A 155 8.70 16.67 -6.84
C ILE A 155 8.68 18.11 -6.30
N ASP A 156 9.05 18.35 -5.05
CA ASP A 156 9.06 19.69 -4.46
C ASP A 156 10.01 20.67 -5.18
N TYR A 157 11.24 20.25 -5.45
CA TYR A 157 12.20 21.06 -6.18
C TYR A 157 11.91 21.10 -7.68
N ALA A 158 11.40 20.00 -8.26
CA ALA A 158 10.91 20.00 -9.64
C ALA A 158 9.81 21.06 -9.83
N LEU A 159 8.85 21.17 -8.91
CA LEU A 159 7.83 22.23 -8.93
C LEU A 159 8.47 23.62 -8.90
N MET A 160 9.48 23.84 -8.06
CA MET A 160 10.21 25.13 -8.04
C MET A 160 10.87 25.43 -9.40
N CYS A 161 11.56 24.47 -10.01
CA CYS A 161 12.18 24.63 -11.34
C CYS A 161 11.18 24.98 -12.44
N LEU A 162 9.97 24.42 -12.36
CA LEU A 162 8.95 24.58 -13.37
C LEU A 162 8.04 25.79 -13.14
N CYS A 163 8.08 26.40 -11.96
CA CYS A 163 7.13 27.45 -11.56
C CYS A 163 7.77 28.78 -11.18
N LEU A 164 9.02 28.81 -10.70
CA LEU A 164 9.68 30.04 -10.29
C LEU A 164 10.38 30.72 -11.47
N GLY A 165 10.12 32.03 -11.61
CA GLY A 165 10.88 32.90 -12.50
C GLY A 165 12.27 33.22 -11.94
N ARG A 166 13.15 33.77 -12.79
CA ARG A 166 14.50 34.19 -12.37
C ARG A 166 14.47 35.41 -11.42
N GLY A 167 13.51 36.30 -11.65
CA GLY A 167 13.43 37.64 -11.05
C GLY A 167 13.84 38.75 -12.02
N GLY A 168 13.99 39.98 -11.51
CA GLY A 168 14.40 41.13 -12.32
C GLY A 168 13.26 41.76 -13.15
N GLY A 169 12.02 41.66 -12.68
CA GLY A 169 10.84 42.24 -13.34
C GLY A 169 10.11 41.29 -14.30
N GLU A 170 10.67 40.10 -14.55
CA GLU A 170 9.97 39.04 -15.27
C GLU A 170 8.83 38.45 -14.41
N THR A 171 7.64 38.26 -15.00
CA THR A 171 6.46 37.70 -14.30
C THR A 171 5.92 36.47 -15.04
N PRO A 172 6.73 35.41 -15.17
CA PRO A 172 6.30 34.23 -15.90
C PRO A 172 5.14 33.53 -15.19
N LYS A 173 4.20 33.00 -15.97
CA LYS A 173 2.98 32.31 -15.52
C LYS A 173 2.94 30.84 -15.97
N PRO A 174 3.94 30.01 -15.62
CA PRO A 174 4.06 28.65 -16.15
C PRO A 174 3.18 27.61 -15.44
N CYS A 175 2.67 27.93 -14.23
CA CYS A 175 1.97 27.01 -13.35
C CYS A 175 0.55 27.47 -12.96
N ASP A 176 0.20 28.71 -13.28
CA ASP A 176 -1.13 29.29 -13.16
C ASP A 176 -1.28 30.26 -14.34
N GLU A 177 -2.47 30.37 -14.94
CA GLU A 177 -2.67 31.21 -16.14
C GLU A 177 -2.79 32.70 -15.80
N GLU A 178 -3.19 33.02 -14.57
CA GLU A 178 -3.50 34.37 -14.12
C GLU A 178 -2.44 34.91 -13.15
N ALA A 179 -1.85 34.03 -12.35
CA ALA A 179 -0.90 34.37 -11.28
C ALA A 179 0.53 33.88 -11.56
N THR A 180 1.47 34.49 -10.86
CA THR A 180 2.84 34.00 -10.70
C THR A 180 3.10 33.73 -9.23
N ALA A 181 4.13 32.95 -8.92
CA ALA A 181 4.52 32.72 -7.53
C ALA A 181 4.84 34.07 -6.86
N SER A 182 4.50 34.21 -5.58
CA SER A 182 4.74 35.46 -4.83
C SER A 182 6.22 35.79 -4.63
N VAL A 183 7.12 34.88 -4.98
CA VAL A 183 8.57 35.04 -4.97
C VAL A 183 9.17 34.43 -6.24
N ASP A 184 10.36 34.87 -6.60
CA ASP A 184 11.19 34.33 -7.68
C ASP A 184 12.50 33.73 -7.14
N TRP A 185 13.37 33.20 -8.01
CA TRP A 185 14.65 32.64 -7.60
C TRP A 185 15.59 33.65 -6.92
N ALA A 186 15.59 34.92 -7.34
CA ALA A 186 16.40 35.97 -6.71
C ALA A 186 15.81 36.41 -5.35
N GLY A 187 14.49 36.33 -5.20
CA GLY A 187 13.73 36.73 -4.02
C GLY A 187 13.58 35.65 -2.93
N LEU A 188 14.19 34.47 -3.10
CA LEU A 188 14.11 33.40 -2.09
C LEU A 188 14.74 33.78 -0.74
N ALA A 189 15.56 34.83 -0.69
CA ALA A 189 16.30 35.26 0.51
C ALA A 189 17.08 34.09 1.17
N GLY A 190 17.60 33.16 0.35
CA GLY A 190 18.31 31.97 0.81
C GLY A 190 17.44 30.87 1.42
N SER A 191 16.11 30.96 1.34
CA SER A 191 15.16 29.98 1.87
C SER A 191 14.41 29.24 0.76
N ALA A 192 14.77 27.97 0.53
CA ALA A 192 14.09 27.10 -0.44
C ALA A 192 12.60 26.88 -0.08
N LYS A 193 12.29 26.77 1.22
CA LYS A 193 10.94 26.61 1.74
C LYS A 193 10.00 27.74 1.31
N THR A 194 10.50 28.98 1.26
CA THR A 194 9.72 30.15 0.84
C THR A 194 9.27 29.99 -0.62
N GLY A 195 10.19 29.58 -1.49
CA GLY A 195 9.90 29.29 -2.90
C GLY A 195 8.90 28.17 -3.07
N TYR A 196 9.11 27.04 -2.38
CA TYR A 196 8.16 25.93 -2.42
C TYR A 196 6.76 26.35 -1.97
N ASN A 197 6.64 27.05 -0.84
CA ASN A 197 5.34 27.48 -0.32
C ASN A 197 4.62 28.39 -1.32
N ALA A 198 5.33 29.34 -1.94
CA ALA A 198 4.75 30.22 -2.95
C ALA A 198 4.25 29.44 -4.18
N VAL A 199 5.02 28.46 -4.65
CA VAL A 199 4.60 27.59 -5.77
C VAL A 199 3.42 26.70 -5.38
N ARG A 200 3.38 26.17 -4.15
CA ARG A 200 2.27 25.32 -3.71
C ARG A 200 0.94 26.05 -3.62
N GLN A 201 0.94 27.36 -3.40
CA GLN A 201 -0.28 28.18 -3.44
C GLN A 201 -0.88 28.28 -4.84
N LEU A 202 -0.09 28.03 -5.90
CA LEU A 202 -0.58 27.98 -7.28
C LEU A 202 -1.22 26.63 -7.63
N CYS A 203 -1.01 25.59 -6.80
CA CYS A 203 -1.61 24.30 -7.06
C CYS A 203 -3.12 24.32 -6.73
N PRO A 204 -3.97 23.65 -7.53
CA PRO A 204 -5.35 23.38 -7.15
C PRO A 204 -5.44 22.71 -5.78
N LYS A 205 -6.54 22.96 -5.07
CA LYS A 205 -6.83 22.25 -3.82
C LYS A 205 -6.88 20.74 -4.10
N ALA A 206 -6.28 19.97 -3.19
CA ALA A 206 -6.36 18.51 -3.26
C ALA A 206 -7.82 18.05 -3.17
N HIS A 207 -8.17 17.04 -3.95
CA HIS A 207 -9.46 16.38 -3.81
C HIS A 207 -9.49 15.50 -2.54
N ALA A 208 -10.69 15.24 -2.02
CA ALA A 208 -10.86 14.42 -0.82
C ALA A 208 -10.73 12.91 -1.08
N ALA A 209 -10.85 12.47 -2.34
CA ALA A 209 -10.75 11.05 -2.68
C ALA A 209 -9.34 10.49 -2.40
N PRO A 210 -9.23 9.21 -1.97
CA PRO A 210 -7.95 8.54 -1.85
C PRO A 210 -7.20 8.49 -3.18
N VAL A 211 -5.86 8.49 -3.11
CA VAL A 211 -5.02 8.31 -4.30
C VAL A 211 -5.09 6.86 -4.78
N GLU A 212 -5.31 6.69 -6.07
CA GLU A 212 -5.35 5.38 -6.72
C GLU A 212 -4.05 5.09 -7.50
N ALA A 213 -3.71 3.80 -7.65
CA ALA A 213 -2.54 3.39 -8.42
C ALA A 213 -2.61 3.88 -9.87
N ALA A 214 -3.79 3.81 -10.49
CA ALA A 214 -4.01 4.24 -11.87
C ALA A 214 -3.73 5.74 -12.06
N GLU A 215 -4.11 6.58 -11.09
CA GLU A 215 -3.85 8.02 -11.11
C GLU A 215 -2.34 8.30 -11.09
N ILE A 216 -1.60 7.59 -10.23
CA ILE A 216 -0.13 7.71 -10.17
C ILE A 216 0.50 7.32 -11.50
N ARG A 217 0.11 6.16 -12.06
CA ARG A 217 0.62 5.67 -13.34
C ARG A 217 0.35 6.67 -14.47
N GLN A 218 -0.86 7.21 -14.51
CA GLN A 218 -1.26 8.19 -15.51
C GLN A 218 -0.44 9.47 -15.38
N ALA A 219 -0.27 10.01 -14.17
CA ALA A 219 0.53 11.20 -13.93
C ALA A 219 2.00 11.02 -14.35
N LEU A 220 2.60 9.86 -14.05
CA LEU A 220 3.96 9.53 -14.48
C LEU A 220 4.07 9.40 -16.00
N ALA A 221 3.08 8.79 -16.66
CA ALA A 221 3.06 8.71 -18.12
C ALA A 221 2.90 10.11 -18.76
N ASP A 222 2.09 10.98 -18.17
CA ASP A 222 1.84 12.34 -18.65
C ASP A 222 3.09 13.21 -18.55
N LEU A 223 3.80 13.13 -17.42
CA LEU A 223 5.09 13.80 -17.23
C LEU A 223 6.10 13.32 -18.28
N ARG A 224 6.21 12.01 -18.51
CA ARG A 224 7.11 11.45 -19.53
C ARG A 224 6.85 12.05 -20.91
N ARG A 225 5.58 12.21 -21.32
CA ARG A 225 5.21 12.75 -22.64
C ARG A 225 5.50 14.25 -22.80
N LYS A 226 5.63 14.97 -21.69
CA LYS A 226 5.99 16.40 -21.66
C LYS A 226 7.49 16.64 -21.79
N ILE A 227 8.32 15.61 -21.72
CA ILE A 227 9.76 15.72 -21.97
C ILE A 227 10.02 15.78 -23.47
N LYS A 228 10.79 16.78 -23.91
CA LYS A 228 11.16 17.01 -25.31
C LYS A 228 12.67 17.05 -25.46
N LEU A 229 13.18 16.50 -26.56
CA LEU A 229 14.59 16.61 -26.88
C LEU A 229 14.88 17.95 -27.56
N ASN A 230 15.94 18.62 -27.11
CA ASN A 230 16.58 19.72 -27.82
C ASN A 230 18.09 19.42 -27.87
N ALA A 231 18.69 19.45 -29.06
CA ALA A 231 20.10 19.11 -29.27
C ALA A 231 20.54 17.80 -28.57
N ASN A 232 19.72 16.75 -28.71
CA ASN A 232 19.89 15.42 -28.08
C ASN A 232 19.72 15.36 -26.56
N VAL A 233 19.29 16.44 -25.91
CA VAL A 233 19.09 16.52 -24.45
C VAL A 233 17.61 16.65 -24.12
N GLY A 234 17.14 15.88 -23.14
CA GLY A 234 15.76 15.92 -22.66
C GLY A 234 15.49 17.08 -21.71
N TYR A 235 14.44 17.84 -22.01
CA TYR A 235 13.94 18.92 -21.18
C TYR A 235 12.48 18.69 -20.82
N LEU A 236 12.14 18.86 -19.54
CA LEU A 236 10.75 19.00 -19.12
C LEU A 236 10.38 20.48 -19.17
N ARG A 237 9.26 20.81 -19.84
CA ARG A 237 8.76 22.18 -20.07
C ARG A 237 9.66 23.02 -20.98
N PHE A 238 9.61 24.35 -20.84
CA PHE A 238 10.06 25.32 -21.84
C PHE A 238 11.55 25.58 -21.71
N TYR A 239 12.29 25.26 -22.76
CA TYR A 239 13.71 25.55 -22.93
C TYR A 239 13.91 26.36 -24.21
N ALA A 240 14.70 27.42 -24.14
CA ALA A 240 14.99 28.34 -25.24
C ALA A 240 16.48 28.46 -25.56
N ALA A 241 17.34 28.63 -24.54
CA ALA A 241 18.76 28.96 -24.77
C ALA A 241 19.72 28.36 -23.72
N THR A 242 20.30 29.14 -22.81
CA THR A 242 21.51 28.70 -22.06
C THR A 242 21.21 27.70 -20.94
N GLY A 243 19.97 27.63 -20.45
CA GLY A 243 19.61 26.68 -19.40
C GLY A 243 18.27 26.94 -18.74
N CYS A 244 17.95 26.12 -17.74
CA CYS A 244 16.76 26.22 -16.92
C CYS A 244 17.06 27.10 -15.70
N ASN A 245 16.91 28.42 -15.84
CA ASN A 245 17.21 29.39 -14.77
C ASN A 245 16.03 30.28 -14.38
N GLY A 246 14.84 30.02 -14.93
CA GLY A 246 13.64 30.78 -14.66
C GLY A 246 13.42 32.01 -15.56
N SER A 247 14.36 32.34 -16.46
CA SER A 247 14.24 33.51 -17.33
C SER A 247 13.56 33.16 -18.65
N SER A 248 12.70 34.04 -19.14
CA SER A 248 11.99 33.96 -20.41
C SER A 248 12.93 33.80 -21.61
N GLY A 249 14.13 34.38 -21.57
CA GLY A 249 15.14 34.23 -22.63
C GLY A 249 15.91 32.91 -22.59
N ASN A 250 15.81 32.12 -21.51
CA ASN A 250 16.59 30.89 -21.33
C ASN A 250 15.73 29.65 -21.15
N GLY A 251 14.86 29.61 -20.13
CA GLY A 251 14.03 28.45 -19.86
C GLY A 251 13.50 28.37 -18.43
N ILE A 252 12.27 27.86 -18.34
CA ILE A 252 11.60 27.43 -17.11
C ILE A 252 11.34 25.93 -17.30
N CYS A 253 12.32 25.14 -16.89
CA CYS A 253 12.43 23.74 -17.27
C CYS A 253 13.24 22.93 -16.26
N ILE A 254 13.34 21.62 -16.54
CA ILE A 254 14.37 20.75 -15.96
C ILE A 254 15.16 20.14 -17.11
N ASN A 255 16.48 20.19 -17.00
CA ASN A 255 17.41 19.59 -17.96
C ASN A 255 17.84 18.20 -17.47
N TYR A 256 17.64 17.17 -18.30
CA TYR A 256 18.03 15.79 -18.04
C TYR A 256 19.26 15.34 -18.86
N ASN A 257 20.27 16.21 -18.93
CA ASN A 257 21.44 16.17 -19.82
C ASN A 257 22.07 14.79 -20.02
N ASN A 258 22.07 13.95 -18.99
CA ASN A 258 22.69 12.62 -19.00
C ASN A 258 21.74 11.46 -18.70
N LYS A 259 20.46 11.74 -18.44
CA LYS A 259 19.46 10.73 -18.12
C LYS A 259 18.51 10.49 -19.27
N ILE A 260 18.16 11.54 -20.01
CA ILE A 260 17.21 11.45 -21.12
C ILE A 260 17.85 12.14 -22.32
N THR A 261 18.23 11.35 -23.31
CA THR A 261 18.87 11.79 -24.55
C THR A 261 18.24 11.08 -25.75
N ASN A 262 18.76 11.32 -26.95
CA ASN A 262 18.39 10.55 -28.15
C ASN A 262 18.83 9.07 -28.11
N THR A 263 19.79 8.72 -27.25
CA THR A 263 20.34 7.36 -27.13
C THR A 263 20.08 6.70 -25.76
N LYS A 264 19.55 7.45 -24.80
CA LYS A 264 19.38 7.01 -23.41
C LYS A 264 18.06 7.49 -22.84
N ASN A 265 17.37 6.63 -22.08
CA ASN A 265 16.13 7.02 -21.40
C ASN A 265 16.06 6.38 -20.00
N ASP A 266 16.57 7.11 -19.02
CA ASP A 266 16.56 6.77 -17.60
C ASP A 266 15.38 7.44 -16.87
N TYR A 267 14.30 7.79 -17.57
CA TYR A 267 13.10 8.37 -16.94
C TYR A 267 12.58 7.50 -15.79
N ASP A 268 12.50 6.19 -16.03
CA ASP A 268 12.01 5.22 -15.04
C ASP A 268 13.00 5.00 -13.86
N LYS A 269 14.17 5.66 -13.90
CA LYS A 269 15.19 5.65 -12.82
C LYS A 269 15.28 6.97 -12.05
N LEU A 270 14.49 7.99 -12.42
CA LEU A 270 14.40 9.22 -11.63
C LEU A 270 13.80 8.89 -10.27
N HIS A 271 14.36 9.47 -9.20
CA HIS A 271 14.01 9.10 -7.83
C HIS A 271 12.50 9.15 -7.56
N PHE A 272 11.83 10.27 -7.89
CA PHE A 272 10.38 10.37 -7.74
C PHE A 272 9.59 9.36 -8.58
N VAL A 273 10.07 9.00 -9.79
CA VAL A 273 9.39 8.04 -10.66
C VAL A 273 9.44 6.65 -10.07
N VAL A 274 10.61 6.24 -9.54
CA VAL A 274 10.78 4.97 -8.84
C VAL A 274 9.86 4.91 -7.62
N LYS A 275 9.89 5.92 -6.77
CA LYS A 275 9.11 5.93 -5.52
C LYS A 275 7.60 5.97 -5.75
N MET A 276 7.13 6.74 -6.73
CA MET A 276 5.72 6.74 -7.12
C MET A 276 5.30 5.42 -7.77
N THR A 277 6.19 4.79 -8.56
CA THR A 277 5.94 3.45 -9.11
C THR A 277 5.80 2.40 -8.02
N ASP A 278 6.67 2.42 -7.01
CA ASP A 278 6.58 1.53 -5.86
C ASP A 278 5.29 1.78 -5.06
N ALA A 279 4.89 3.04 -4.88
CA ALA A 279 3.62 3.38 -4.23
C ALA A 279 2.42 2.81 -5.00
N ALA A 280 2.41 2.94 -6.34
CA ALA A 280 1.36 2.37 -7.19
C ALA A 280 1.34 0.83 -7.09
N ASN A 281 2.50 0.17 -7.09
CA ASN A 281 2.61 -1.29 -6.91
C ASN A 281 2.00 -1.74 -5.57
N LEU A 282 2.24 -1.01 -4.48
CA LEU A 282 1.66 -1.35 -3.17
C LEU A 282 0.14 -1.18 -3.14
N LEU A 283 -0.39 -0.13 -3.76
CA LEU A 283 -1.84 0.09 -3.88
C LEU A 283 -2.51 -1.02 -4.70
N GLU A 284 -1.90 -1.43 -5.82
CA GLU A 284 -2.36 -2.56 -6.65
C GLU A 284 -2.34 -3.87 -5.84
N GLN A 285 -1.26 -4.11 -5.08
CA GLN A 285 -1.12 -5.29 -4.22
C GLN A 285 -2.19 -5.32 -3.11
N GLU A 286 -2.46 -4.19 -2.47
CA GLU A 286 -3.49 -4.07 -1.43
C GLU A 286 -4.87 -4.38 -1.99
N THR A 287 -5.24 -3.76 -3.11
CA THR A 287 -6.52 -3.99 -3.78
C THR A 287 -6.68 -5.45 -4.19
N ALA A 288 -5.68 -6.04 -4.84
CA ALA A 288 -5.73 -7.44 -5.28
C ALA A 288 -5.79 -8.42 -4.10
N ALA A 289 -5.03 -8.18 -3.03
CA ALA A 289 -5.03 -9.02 -1.85
C ALA A 289 -6.38 -8.96 -1.12
N LYS A 290 -7.00 -7.79 -1.04
CA LYS A 290 -8.33 -7.60 -0.44
C LYS A 290 -9.41 -8.33 -1.23
N GLN A 291 -9.48 -8.10 -2.55
CA GLN A 291 -10.44 -8.80 -3.42
C GLN A 291 -10.28 -10.32 -3.35
N ALA A 292 -9.03 -10.81 -3.35
CA ALA A 292 -8.77 -12.24 -3.22
C ALA A 292 -9.20 -12.78 -1.84
N ALA A 293 -8.89 -12.06 -0.75
CA ALA A 293 -9.33 -12.45 0.59
C ALA A 293 -10.86 -12.53 0.69
N ASP A 294 -11.57 -11.54 0.15
CA ASP A 294 -13.03 -11.49 0.15
C ASP A 294 -13.65 -12.64 -0.67
N LEU A 295 -13.09 -12.92 -1.85
CA LEU A 295 -13.50 -14.05 -2.68
C LEU A 295 -13.33 -15.39 -1.96
N TRP A 296 -12.16 -15.62 -1.36
CA TRP A 296 -11.90 -16.87 -0.63
C TRP A 296 -12.75 -16.98 0.64
N THR A 297 -13.03 -15.87 1.31
CA THR A 297 -13.95 -15.82 2.46
C THR A 297 -15.36 -16.20 2.03
N THR A 298 -15.86 -15.64 0.92
CA THR A 298 -17.17 -16.00 0.36
C THR A 298 -17.27 -17.48 0.00
N LYS A 299 -16.21 -18.06 -0.60
CA LYS A 299 -16.15 -19.50 -0.89
C LYS A 299 -16.18 -20.35 0.38
N LEU A 300 -15.45 -19.95 1.42
CA LEU A 300 -15.43 -20.62 2.71
C LEU A 300 -16.82 -20.59 3.38
N GLU A 301 -17.50 -19.45 3.33
CA GLU A 301 -18.88 -19.31 3.84
C GLU A 301 -19.87 -20.18 3.06
N GLY A 302 -19.70 -20.31 1.74
CA GLY A 302 -20.48 -21.22 0.90
C GLY A 302 -20.32 -22.68 1.32
N GLU A 303 -19.07 -23.16 1.47
CA GLU A 303 -18.80 -24.51 1.96
C GLU A 303 -19.35 -24.75 3.37
N ALA A 304 -19.31 -23.73 4.24
CA ALA A 304 -19.88 -23.81 5.58
C ALA A 304 -21.41 -23.95 5.54
N LYS A 305 -22.11 -23.21 4.67
CA LYS A 305 -23.57 -23.34 4.49
C LYS A 305 -23.95 -24.72 3.98
N GLU A 306 -23.26 -25.22 2.96
CA GLU A 306 -23.47 -26.57 2.42
C GLU A 306 -23.21 -27.67 3.46
N ALA A 307 -22.23 -27.46 4.34
CA ALA A 307 -21.95 -28.41 5.41
C ALA A 307 -23.14 -28.53 6.37
N TRP A 308 -23.90 -27.47 6.63
CA TRP A 308 -25.10 -27.55 7.48
C TRP A 308 -26.24 -28.32 6.82
N LEU A 309 -26.29 -28.42 5.49
CA LEU A 309 -27.37 -29.14 4.80
C LEU A 309 -27.19 -30.67 4.77
N THR A 310 -26.05 -31.16 5.25
CA THR A 310 -25.67 -32.58 5.17
C THR A 310 -25.41 -33.16 6.57
N PRO A 311 -26.47 -33.44 7.36
CA PRO A 311 -26.35 -34.11 8.65
C PRO A 311 -25.82 -35.53 8.57
#